data_AF-A0AAW1RLR5-F1
#
_entry.id   AF-A0AAW1RLR5-F1
#
_cell.length_a   1.000
_cell.length_b   1.000
_cell.length_c   1.000
_cell.angle_alpha   90.00
_cell.angle_beta   90.00
_cell.angle_gamma   90.00
#
_symmetry.space_group_name_H-M   'P 1'
#
loop_
_entity.id
_entity.type
_entity.pdbx_description
1 polymer ?
#
loop_
_entity_poly.entity_id
_entity_poly.type
_entity_poly.pdbx_seq_one_letter_code
_entity_poly.pdbx_strand_id
1 'polypeptide(L)'
;MRQASAQVLASQKQMQAKYDQAKEAGDQWYRRAQMAVEKGQDELAREALTRKKAYEDNARSMKAQLDAQTKASDQLKANMTMLDQKLGEAKGKKDTLKARAKSAQTSIHT
;
A
#
# COMPACT_ATOMS: atom_id res chain seq x y z
N MET A 1 -0.63 16.40 -2.13
CA MET A 1 -1.37 15.39 -1.33
C MET A 1 -2.03 14.35 -2.21
N ARG A 2 -3.09 14.67 -2.97
CA ARG A 2 -3.75 13.71 -3.89
C ARG A 2 -2.77 13.02 -4.86
N GLN A 3 -1.83 13.77 -5.43
CA GLN A 3 -0.82 13.22 -6.36
C GLN A 3 0.14 12.22 -5.68
N ALA A 4 0.64 12.53 -4.49
CA ALA A 4 1.52 11.64 -3.73
C ALA A 4 0.78 10.35 -3.30
N SER A 5 -0.47 10.48 -2.83
CA SER A 5 -1.31 9.32 -2.49
C SER A 5 -1.65 8.47 -3.73
N ALA A 6 -1.86 9.11 -4.89
CA ALA A 6 -2.11 8.40 -6.16
C ALA A 6 -0.87 7.62 -6.62
N GLN A 7 0.33 8.18 -6.46
CA GLN A 7 1.58 7.51 -6.80
C GLN A 7 1.86 6.29 -5.90
N VAL A 8 1.61 6.40 -4.59
CA VAL A 8 1.73 5.28 -3.65
C VAL A 8 0.73 4.18 -3.99
N LEU A 9 -0.53 4.54 -4.27
CA LEU A 9 -1.56 3.58 -4.65
C LEU A 9 -1.24 2.86 -5.97
N ALA A 10 -0.73 3.60 -6.96
CA ALA A 10 -0.29 3.02 -8.23
C ALA A 10 0.87 2.02 -8.03
N SER A 11 1.86 2.39 -7.21
CA SER A 11 2.98 1.53 -6.84
C SER A 11 2.52 0.25 -6.12
N GLN A 12 1.61 0.38 -5.15
CA GLN A 12 1.01 -0.78 -4.47
C GLN A 12 0.28 -1.69 -5.44
N LYS A 13 -0.52 -1.13 -6.35
CA LYS A 13 -1.27 -1.91 -7.34
C LYS A 13 -0.33 -2.65 -8.30
N GLN A 14 0.76 -2.01 -8.73
CA GLN A 14 1.79 -2.65 -9.54
C GLN A 14 2.48 -3.79 -8.78
N MET A 15 2.78 -3.59 -7.49
CA MET A 15 3.42 -4.61 -6.67
C MET A 15 2.49 -5.80 -6.42
N GLN A 16 1.21 -5.54 -6.14
CA GLN A 16 0.16 -6.56 -6.02
C GLN A 16 0.04 -7.37 -7.32
N ALA A 17 0.01 -6.72 -8.48
CA ALA A 17 -0.05 -7.42 -9.76
C ALA A 17 1.17 -8.34 -9.99
N LYS A 18 2.38 -7.89 -9.61
CA LYS A 18 3.59 -8.72 -9.70
C LYS A 18 3.52 -9.93 -8.76
N TYR A 19 3.03 -9.74 -7.54
CA TYR A 19 2.80 -10.82 -6.59
C TYR A 19 1.82 -11.86 -7.15
N ASP A 20 0.69 -11.41 -7.70
CA ASP A 20 -0.33 -12.29 -8.26
C ASP A 20 0.20 -13.07 -9.47
N GLN A 21 0.99 -12.43 -10.34
CA GLN A 21 1.66 -13.09 -11.46
C GLN A 21 2.68 -14.15 -11.00
N ALA A 22 3.47 -13.85 -9.96
CA ALA A 22 4.43 -14.82 -9.42
C ALA A 22 3.72 -16.03 -8.81
N LYS A 23 2.61 -15.80 -8.10
CA LYS A 23 1.77 -16.87 -7.55
C LYS A 23 1.19 -17.75 -8.66
N GLU A 24 0.61 -17.14 -9.68
CA GLU A 24 0.01 -17.87 -10.81
C GLU A 24 1.06 -18.69 -11.57
N ALA A 25 2.27 -18.15 -11.76
CA ALA A 25 3.38 -18.89 -12.35
C ALA A 25 3.77 -20.11 -11.48
N GLY A 26 3.81 -19.96 -10.15
CA GLY A 26 4.00 -21.06 -9.21
C GLY A 26 2.94 -22.15 -9.37
N ASP A 27 1.66 -21.77 -9.45
CA ASP A 27 0.54 -22.70 -9.62
C ASP A 27 0.62 -23.45 -10.98
N GLN A 28 1.08 -22.78 -12.03
CA GLN A 28 1.33 -23.42 -13.33
C GLN A 28 2.44 -24.47 -13.25
N TRP A 29 3.55 -24.17 -12.56
CA TRP A 29 4.61 -25.14 -12.34
C TRP A 29 4.16 -26.33 -11.50
N TYR A 30 3.28 -26.09 -10.52
CA TYR A 30 2.67 -27.16 -9.76
C TYR A 30 1.82 -28.09 -10.63
N ARG A 31 0.95 -27.54 -11.48
CA ARG A 31 0.17 -28.34 -12.45
C ARG A 31 1.07 -29.15 -13.39
N ARG A 32 2.19 -28.56 -13.85
CA ARG A 32 3.19 -29.27 -14.67
C ARG A 32 3.83 -30.43 -13.91
N ALA A 33 4.17 -30.23 -12.64
CA ALA A 33 4.71 -31.30 -11.81
C ALA A 33 3.70 -32.44 -11.65
N GLN A 34 2.42 -32.14 -11.41
CA GLN A 34 1.36 -33.16 -11.31
C GLN A 34 1.24 -33.99 -12.60
N MET A 35 1.18 -33.34 -13.76
CA MET A 35 1.15 -34.04 -15.05
C MET A 35 2.40 -34.88 -15.33
N ALA A 36 3.58 -34.43 -14.87
CA ALA A 36 4.81 -35.19 -15.01
C ALA A 36 4.80 -36.45 -14.14
N VAL A 37 4.31 -36.36 -12.89
CA VAL A 37 4.13 -37.51 -12.00
C VAL A 37 3.14 -38.51 -12.58
N GLU A 38 2.01 -38.05 -13.12
CA GLU A 38 1.02 -38.92 -13.78
C GLU A 38 1.61 -39.71 -14.97
N LYS A 39 2.64 -39.14 -15.62
CA LYS A 39 3.35 -39.77 -16.75
C LYS A 39 4.59 -40.57 -16.32
N GLY A 40 4.86 -40.69 -15.02
CA GLY A 40 6.06 -41.35 -14.50
C GLY A 40 7.37 -40.62 -14.80
N GLN A 41 7.30 -39.31 -15.06
CA GLN A 41 8.45 -38.47 -15.41
C GLN A 41 9.00 -37.77 -14.17
N ASP A 42 9.54 -38.55 -13.23
CA ASP A 42 9.94 -38.08 -11.90
C ASP A 42 10.96 -36.94 -11.91
N GLU A 43 11.94 -36.97 -12.81
CA GLU A 43 12.93 -35.90 -12.94
C GLU A 43 12.28 -34.58 -13.40
N LEU A 44 11.37 -34.65 -14.36
CA LEU A 44 10.63 -33.48 -14.84
C LEU A 44 9.73 -32.91 -13.73
N ALA A 45 9.12 -33.78 -12.92
CA ALA A 45 8.35 -33.37 -11.75
C ALA A 45 9.22 -32.64 -10.72
N ARG A 46 10.42 -33.17 -10.41
CA ARG A 46 11.39 -32.53 -9.51
C ARG A 46 11.83 -31.15 -10.00
N GLU A 47 12.13 -31.02 -11.29
CA GLU A 47 12.49 -29.73 -11.88
C GLU A 47 11.32 -28.73 -11.79
N ALA A 48 10.10 -29.17 -12.11
CA ALA A 48 8.91 -28.33 -12.03
C ALA A 48 8.64 -27.86 -10.59
N LEU A 49 8.80 -28.73 -9.59
CA LEU A 49 8.68 -28.36 -8.18
C LEU A 49 9.79 -27.40 -7.72
N THR A 50 11.01 -27.55 -8.24
CA THR A 50 12.11 -26.62 -7.96
C THR A 50 11.78 -25.23 -8.48
N ARG A 51 11.25 -25.13 -9.71
CA ARG A 51 10.80 -23.85 -10.27
C ARG A 51 9.63 -23.27 -9.49
N LYS A 52 8.62 -24.08 -9.14
CA LYS A 52 7.50 -23.66 -8.27
C LYS A 52 8.03 -23.01 -6.99
N LYS A 53 8.97 -23.66 -6.30
CA LYS A 53 9.54 -23.14 -5.05
C LYS A 53 10.19 -21.77 -5.25
N ALA A 54 10.95 -21.57 -6.33
CA ALA A 54 11.55 -20.27 -6.64
C ALA A 54 10.49 -19.17 -6.85
N TYR A 55 9.37 -19.49 -7.53
CA TYR A 55 8.25 -18.55 -7.68
C TYR A 55 7.53 -18.27 -6.36
N GLU A 56 7.33 -19.28 -5.51
CA GLU A 56 6.74 -19.12 -4.17
C GLU A 56 7.60 -18.25 -3.27
N ASP A 57 8.92 -18.42 -3.29
CA ASP A 57 9.87 -17.62 -2.51
C ASP A 57 9.90 -16.16 -3.00
N ASN A 58 9.82 -15.95 -4.33
CA ASN A 58 9.68 -14.62 -4.91
C ASN A 58 8.36 -13.96 -4.48
N ALA A 59 7.24 -14.68 -4.61
CA ALA A 59 5.92 -14.20 -4.18
C ALA A 59 5.91 -13.85 -2.68
N ARG A 60 6.53 -14.66 -1.82
CA ARG A 60 6.69 -14.37 -0.38
C ARG A 60 7.43 -13.05 -0.14
N SER A 61 8.54 -12.83 -0.85
CA SER A 61 9.30 -11.56 -0.76
C SER A 61 8.47 -10.35 -1.22
N MET A 62 7.78 -10.47 -2.35
CA MET A 62 6.89 -9.42 -2.86
C MET A 62 5.74 -9.12 -1.90
N LYS A 63 5.16 -10.14 -1.27
CA LYS A 63 4.10 -9.97 -0.27
C LYS A 63 4.59 -9.22 0.95
N ALA A 64 5.76 -9.57 1.47
CA ALA A 64 6.36 -8.87 2.61
C ALA A 64 6.61 -7.38 2.30
N GLN A 65 7.12 -7.07 1.10
CA GLN A 65 7.31 -5.70 0.65
C GLN A 65 5.99 -4.94 0.52
N LEU A 66 4.96 -5.57 -0.06
CA LEU A 66 3.64 -4.98 -0.20
C LEU A 66 2.99 -4.69 1.17
N ASP A 67 3.12 -5.60 2.13
CA ASP A 67 2.57 -5.43 3.47
C ASP A 67 3.24 -4.27 4.21
N ALA A 68 4.57 -4.18 4.10
CA ALA A 68 5.33 -3.06 4.66
C ALA A 68 4.92 -1.72 4.03
N GLN A 69 4.78 -1.67 2.70
CA GLN A 69 4.37 -0.46 1.98
C GLN A 69 2.93 -0.06 2.34
N THR A 70 2.04 -1.04 2.53
CA THR A 70 0.65 -0.80 2.93
C THR A 70 0.57 -0.20 4.32
N LYS A 71 1.28 -0.80 5.29
CA LYS A 71 1.35 -0.28 6.65
C LYS A 71 1.90 1.15 6.69
N ALA A 72 2.96 1.44 5.93
CA ALA A 72 3.54 2.78 5.84
C ALA A 72 2.57 3.80 5.22
N SER A 73 1.86 3.41 4.14
CA SER A 73 0.85 4.25 3.48
C SER A 73 -0.31 4.59 4.41
N ASP A 74 -0.81 3.60 5.16
CA ASP A 74 -1.94 3.81 6.07
C ASP A 74 -1.55 4.66 7.27
N GLN A 75 -0.34 4.48 7.82
CA GLN A 75 0.18 5.37 8.87
C GLN A 75 0.34 6.81 8.36
N LEU A 76 0.82 6.99 7.14
CA LEU A 76 0.96 8.31 6.53
C LEU A 76 -0.41 8.99 6.38
N LYS A 77 -1.42 8.26 5.88
CA LYS A 77 -2.79 8.78 5.77
C LYS A 77 -3.35 9.19 7.13
N ALA A 78 -3.19 8.35 8.15
CA ALA A 78 -3.67 8.65 9.51
C ALA A 78 -3.00 9.93 10.07
N ASN A 79 -1.68 10.05 9.93
CA ASN A 79 -0.94 11.24 10.35
C ASN A 79 -1.41 12.50 9.60
N MET A 80 -1.68 12.39 8.30
CA MET A 80 -2.19 13.49 7.50
C MET A 80 -3.57 13.94 7.96
N THR A 81 -4.51 13.02 8.20
CA THR A 81 -5.84 13.35 8.72
C THR A 81 -5.76 14.10 10.06
N MET A 82 -4.88 13.64 10.97
CA MET A 82 -4.66 14.33 12.23
C MET A 82 -4.10 15.75 12.03
N LEU A 83 -3.15 15.93 11.10
CA LEU A 83 -2.59 17.25 10.79
C LEU A 83 -3.64 18.19 10.18
N ASP A 84 -4.50 17.68 9.28
CA ASP A 84 -5.58 18.45 8.67
C ASP A 84 -6.60 18.92 9.72
N GLN A 85 -6.93 18.07 10.70
CA GLN A 85 -7.79 18.45 11.81
C GLN A 85 -7.15 19.57 12.66
N LYS A 86 -5.88 19.40 13.07
CA LYS A 86 -5.15 20.43 13.84
C LYS A 86 -5.04 21.75 13.07
N LEU A 87 -4.85 21.68 11.75
CA LEU A 87 -4.82 22.87 10.89
C LEU A 87 -6.18 23.56 10.86
N GLY A 88 -7.27 22.80 10.78
CA GLY A 88 -8.64 23.33 10.87
C GLY A 88 -8.89 24.06 12.19
N GLU A 89 -8.54 23.42 13.32
CA GLU A 89 -8.64 24.02 14.66
C GLU A 89 -7.83 25.32 14.77
N ALA A 90 -6.58 25.32 14.28
CA ALA A 90 -5.72 26.50 14.30
C ALA A 90 -6.28 27.64 13.45
N LYS A 91 -6.86 27.34 12.27
CA LYS A 91 -7.54 28.32 11.43
C LYS A 91 -8.77 28.91 12.13
N GLY A 92 -9.62 28.08 12.73
CA GLY A 92 -10.79 28.55 13.48
C GLY A 92 -10.43 29.44 14.67
N LYS A 93 -9.36 29.10 15.42
CA LYS A 93 -8.83 29.95 16.51
C LYS A 93 -8.33 31.30 15.97
N LYS A 94 -7.58 31.30 14.87
CA LYS A 94 -7.10 32.53 14.21
C LYS A 94 -8.26 33.43 13.80
N ASP A 95 -9.29 32.87 13.17
CA ASP A 95 -10.45 33.66 12.71
C ASP A 95 -11.25 34.22 13.89
N THR A 96 -11.39 33.45 14.97
CA THR A 96 -12.00 33.93 16.22
C THR A 96 -11.22 35.09 16.83
N LEU A 97 -9.89 35.00 16.90
CA LEU A 97 -9.03 36.07 17.43
C LEU A 97 -9.12 37.34 16.58
N LYS A 98 -9.15 37.20 15.25
CA LYS A 98 -9.38 38.32 14.33
C LYS A 98 -10.73 38.99 14.56
N ALA A 99 -11.80 38.22 14.71
CA ALA A 99 -13.14 38.74 14.98
C ALA A 99 -13.17 39.53 16.30
N ARG A 100 -12.58 38.97 17.37
CA ARG A 100 -12.45 39.65 18.67
C ARG A 100 -11.68 40.96 18.57
N ALA A 101 -10.55 40.96 17.88
CA ALA A 101 -9.75 42.17 17.68
C ALA A 101 -10.54 43.26 16.93
N LYS A 102 -11.29 42.88 15.88
CA LYS A 102 -12.15 43.80 15.14
C LYS A 102 -13.26 44.38 16.02
N SER A 103 -13.96 43.54 16.79
CA SER A 103 -15.00 43.99 17.72
C SER A 103 -14.45 44.96 18.78
N ALA A 104 -13.29 44.65 19.36
CA ALA A 104 -12.65 45.53 20.34
C ALA A 104 -12.29 46.91 19.75
N GLN A 105 -11.78 46.96 18.51
CA GLN A 105 -11.51 48.23 17.83
C GLN A 105 -12.78 49.04 17.58
N THR A 106 -13.89 48.39 17.20
CA THR A 106 -15.18 49.06 16.98
C THR A 106 -15.76 49.62 18.28
N SER A 107 -15.68 48.88 19.39
CA SER A 107 -16.20 49.33 20.70
C SER A 107 -15.39 50.44 21.37
N ILE A 108 -14.12 50.65 21.00
CA ILE A 108 -13.29 51.76 21.49
C ILE A 108 -13.59 53.06 20.73
N HIS A 109 -14.17 52.98 19.54
CA HIS A 109 -14.45 54.13 18.68
C HIS A 109 -15.90 54.67 18.80
N THR A 110 -16.72 54.03 19.63
CA THR A 110 -18.07 54.46 20.03
C THR A 110 -18.06 55.00 21.45
#